data_AF-A0A3S0TC94-F1
#
_entry.id   AF-A0A3S0TC94-F1
#
_cell.length_a   1.000
_cell.length_b   1.000
_cell.length_c   1.000
_cell.angle_alpha   90.00
_cell.angle_beta   90.00
_cell.angle_gamma   90.00
#
_symmetry.space_group_name_H-M   'P 1'
#
loop_
_entity.id
_entity.type
_entity.pdbx_description
1 polymer ?
#
loop_
_entity_poly.entity_id
_entity_poly.type
_entity_poly.pdbx_seq_one_letter_code
_entity_poly.pdbx_strand_id
1 'polypeptide(L)'
;MPEQKNYDLGEVMQQAAADRIWAVRGRSIQSYASLEQSLCALFAYCGDIDPKVAGIIFFRISSTQVRNDILEKLIRRKFGSVYNLFWNSYLKELRPIDIKRNEVVHWNMITLIGDDGVSLQLRPPNFAGWDENTPQLLDSDLVAFMEKCGVFGRLANMFHLATSIMTGAEAQPWLDVFKEPLVYPLPDGHPLNPRPTTP
;
A
#
# COMPACT_ATOMS: atom_id res chain seq x y z
N MET A 1 -44.87 2.49 16.30
CA MET A 1 -43.88 3.58 16.18
C MET A 1 -42.58 3.04 16.74
N PRO A 2 -41.47 3.02 15.97
CA PRO A 2 -40.18 2.60 16.52
C PRO A 2 -39.77 3.56 17.64
N GLU A 3 -39.35 3.01 18.78
CA GLU A 3 -38.82 3.75 19.92
C GLU A 3 -37.59 4.54 19.46
N GLN A 4 -37.64 5.86 19.62
CA GLN A 4 -36.53 6.74 19.30
C GLN A 4 -35.49 6.55 20.42
N LYS A 5 -34.47 5.71 20.18
CA LYS A 5 -33.32 5.57 21.09
C LYS A 5 -32.69 6.95 21.26
N ASN A 6 -32.73 7.48 22.47
CA ASN A 6 -32.11 8.76 22.80
C ASN A 6 -30.63 8.49 23.08
N TYR A 7 -29.76 8.74 22.10
CA TYR A 7 -28.32 8.56 22.24
C TYR A 7 -27.71 9.74 22.99
N ASP A 8 -26.96 9.48 24.06
CA ASP A 8 -26.13 10.51 24.68
C ASP A 8 -24.95 10.84 23.75
N LEU A 9 -24.95 12.07 23.22
CA LEU A 9 -23.91 12.55 22.32
C LEU A 9 -22.51 12.51 22.97
N GLY A 10 -22.40 12.73 24.28
CA GLY A 10 -21.15 12.65 25.00
C GLY A 10 -20.57 11.24 24.98
N GLU A 11 -21.42 10.24 25.23
CA GLU A 11 -21.04 8.83 25.19
C GLU A 11 -20.65 8.39 23.77
N VAL A 12 -21.43 8.79 22.75
CA VAL A 12 -21.14 8.50 21.34
C VAL A 12 -19.79 9.07 20.92
N MET A 13 -19.49 10.31 21.31
CA MET A 13 -18.21 10.94 21.00
C MET A 13 -17.04 10.23 21.70
N GLN A 14 -17.24 9.77 22.95
CA GLN A 14 -16.23 9.02 23.67
C GLN A 14 -15.97 7.64 23.04
N GLN A 15 -17.02 6.93 22.63
CA GLN A 15 -16.90 5.65 21.91
C GLN A 15 -16.16 5.85 20.58
N ALA A 16 -16.54 6.87 19.81
CA ALA A 16 -15.90 7.19 18.53
C ALA A 16 -14.41 7.59 18.68
N ALA A 17 -14.05 8.28 19.76
CA ALA A 17 -12.66 8.63 20.05
C ALA A 17 -11.80 7.40 20.42
N ALA A 18 -12.41 6.37 21.01
CA ALA A 18 -11.74 5.14 21.44
C ALA A 18 -11.67 4.06 20.34
N ASP A 19 -12.29 4.29 19.19
CA ASP A 19 -12.39 3.28 18.13
C ASP A 19 -11.04 2.90 17.53
N ARG A 20 -10.87 1.60 17.27
CA ARG A 20 -9.64 1.03 16.71
C ARG A 20 -9.27 1.59 15.33
N ILE A 21 -10.23 2.13 14.57
CA ILE A 21 -10.01 2.64 13.22
C ILE A 21 -8.96 3.75 13.19
N TRP A 22 -8.85 4.55 14.26
CA TRP A 22 -7.78 5.57 14.38
C TRP A 22 -6.40 4.94 14.36
N ALA A 23 -6.20 3.89 15.16
CA ALA A 23 -4.94 3.14 15.21
C ALA A 23 -4.69 2.39 13.89
N VAL A 24 -5.72 1.83 13.26
CA VAL A 24 -5.60 1.17 11.95
C VAL A 24 -5.22 2.16 10.86
N ARG A 25 -5.82 3.36 10.84
CA ARG A 25 -5.47 4.44 9.91
C ARG A 25 -4.02 4.88 10.08
N GLY A 26 -3.56 5.10 11.32
CA GLY A 26 -2.16 5.43 11.60
C GLY A 26 -1.19 4.36 11.10
N ARG A 27 -1.50 3.08 11.37
CA ARG A 27 -0.71 1.94 10.86
C ARG A 27 -0.72 1.85 9.33
N SER A 28 -1.83 2.19 8.69
CA SER A 28 -1.94 2.23 7.23
C SER A 28 -1.01 3.26 6.60
N ILE A 29 -0.94 4.45 7.18
CA ILE A 29 0.01 5.50 6.75
C ILE A 29 1.46 5.00 6.92
N GLN A 30 1.76 4.38 8.06
CA GLN A 30 3.09 3.81 8.31
C GLN A 30 3.44 2.70 7.30
N SER A 31 2.51 1.81 6.96
CA SER A 31 2.74 0.75 5.97
C SER A 31 3.04 1.31 4.58
N TYR A 32 2.37 2.39 4.17
CA TYR A 32 2.71 3.07 2.92
C TYR A 32 4.08 3.75 2.99
N ALA A 33 4.42 4.42 4.11
CA ALA A 33 5.74 5.01 4.29
C ALA A 33 6.86 3.95 4.21
N SER A 34 6.63 2.75 4.73
CA SER A 34 7.55 1.61 4.58
C SER A 34 7.68 1.15 3.11
N LEU A 35 6.58 1.12 2.35
CA LEU A 35 6.64 0.87 0.90
C LEU A 35 7.47 1.94 0.19
N GLU A 36 7.30 3.23 0.53
CA GLU A 36 8.10 4.32 -0.05
C GLU A 36 9.59 4.16 0.25
N GLN A 37 9.96 3.70 1.45
CA GLN A 37 11.36 3.40 1.78
C GLN A 37 11.91 2.27 0.92
N SER A 38 11.14 1.19 0.70
CA SER A 38 11.52 0.11 -0.22
C SER A 38 11.72 0.60 -1.65
N LEU A 39 10.81 1.45 -2.15
CA LEU A 39 10.93 2.05 -3.48
C LEU A 39 12.13 3.01 -3.57
N CYS A 40 12.44 3.75 -2.50
CA CYS A 40 13.61 4.61 -2.43
C CYS A 40 14.92 3.79 -2.48
N ALA A 41 14.97 2.66 -1.78
CA ALA A 41 16.12 1.76 -1.83
C ALA A 41 16.31 1.20 -3.25
N LEU A 42 15.21 0.80 -3.91
CA LEU A 42 15.24 0.35 -5.29
C LEU A 42 15.67 1.48 -6.26
N PHE A 43 15.19 2.71 -6.05
CA PHE A 43 15.61 3.89 -6.80
C PHE A 43 17.12 4.12 -6.69
N ALA A 44 17.67 4.08 -5.47
CA ALA A 44 19.09 4.23 -5.23
C ALA A 44 19.89 3.15 -5.97
N TYR A 45 19.46 1.90 -5.82
CA TYR A 45 20.09 0.75 -6.46
C TYR A 45 20.03 0.83 -7.99
N CYS A 46 18.87 1.12 -8.58
CA CYS A 46 18.71 1.16 -10.03
C CYS A 46 19.40 2.37 -10.68
N GLY A 47 19.57 3.47 -9.94
CA GLY A 47 20.27 4.66 -10.41
C GLY A 47 21.78 4.67 -10.17
N ASP A 48 22.32 3.67 -9.47
CA ASP A 48 23.71 3.68 -8.95
C ASP A 48 24.00 4.97 -8.15
N ILE A 49 23.01 5.40 -7.34
CA ILE A 49 23.06 6.63 -6.54
C ILE A 49 23.36 6.24 -5.09
N ASP A 50 24.23 7.02 -4.42
CA ASP A 50 24.42 6.90 -2.97
C ASP A 50 23.07 6.95 -2.23
N PRO A 51 22.77 6.02 -1.30
CA PRO A 51 21.48 5.94 -0.64
C PRO A 51 21.03 7.24 0.06
N LYS A 52 21.96 8.04 0.59
CA LYS A 52 21.60 9.31 1.26
C LYS A 52 21.18 10.36 0.22
N VAL A 53 21.91 10.44 -0.90
CA VAL A 53 21.55 11.33 -2.01
C VAL A 53 20.23 10.90 -2.65
N ALA A 54 20.04 9.59 -2.84
CA ALA A 54 18.79 9.03 -3.34
C ALA A 54 17.61 9.39 -2.44
N GLY A 55 17.75 9.29 -1.12
CA GLY A 55 16.72 9.72 -0.17
C GLY A 55 16.33 11.19 -0.32
N ILE A 56 17.32 12.09 -0.45
CA ILE A 56 17.07 13.52 -0.67
C ILE A 56 16.27 13.75 -1.96
N ILE A 57 16.66 13.09 -3.05
CA ILE A 57 16.00 13.26 -4.36
C ILE A 57 14.59 12.64 -4.32
N PHE A 58 14.50 11.37 -3.92
CA PHE A 58 13.28 10.57 -3.99
C PHE A 58 12.13 11.19 -3.18
N PHE A 59 12.39 11.57 -1.93
CA PHE A 59 11.37 12.16 -1.06
C PHE A 59 11.07 13.63 -1.38
N ARG A 60 11.86 14.28 -2.24
CA ARG A 60 11.54 15.61 -2.77
C ARG A 60 10.55 15.57 -3.94
N ILE A 61 10.37 14.41 -4.58
CA ILE A 61 9.42 14.23 -5.68
C ILE A 61 8.00 14.12 -5.09
N SER A 62 7.21 15.19 -5.23
CA SER A 62 5.85 15.24 -4.68
C SER A 62 4.82 14.41 -5.46
N SER A 63 5.04 14.23 -6.77
CA SER A 63 4.15 13.45 -7.62
C SER A 63 4.57 11.98 -7.63
N THR A 64 3.70 11.11 -7.10
CA THR A 64 3.94 9.66 -7.10
C THR A 64 4.02 9.11 -8.53
N GLN A 65 3.26 9.67 -9.48
CA GLN A 65 3.35 9.32 -10.89
C GLN A 65 4.75 9.60 -11.44
N VAL A 66 5.28 10.82 -11.23
CA VAL A 66 6.62 11.19 -11.71
C VAL A 66 7.69 10.30 -11.07
N ARG A 67 7.55 10.00 -9.78
CA ARG A 67 8.43 9.08 -9.06
C ARG A 67 8.45 7.68 -9.67
N ASN A 68 7.27 7.14 -9.96
CA ASN A 68 7.11 5.81 -10.55
C ASN A 68 7.66 5.77 -11.99
N ASP A 69 7.43 6.82 -12.79
CA ASP A 69 7.97 6.96 -14.15
C ASP A 69 9.52 7.01 -14.16
N ILE A 70 10.12 7.70 -13.18
CA ILE A 70 11.59 7.71 -13.05
C ILE A 70 12.09 6.33 -12.66
N LEU A 71 11.44 5.67 -11.69
CA LEU A 71 11.82 4.34 -11.25
C LEU A 71 11.77 3.32 -12.41
N GLU A 72 10.71 3.34 -13.22
CA GLU A 72 10.60 2.51 -14.43
C GLU A 72 11.79 2.73 -15.39
N LYS A 73 12.13 3.99 -15.66
CA LYS A 73 13.25 4.35 -16.53
C LYS A 73 14.59 3.87 -15.97
N LEU A 74 14.81 3.99 -14.65
CA LEU A 74 16.02 3.50 -13.99
C LEU A 74 16.13 1.97 -14.07
N ILE A 75 15.05 1.26 -13.79
CA ILE A 75 14.99 -0.22 -13.90
C ILE A 75 15.33 -0.64 -15.33
N ARG A 76 14.67 -0.03 -16.33
CA ARG A 76 14.91 -0.35 -17.75
C ARG A 76 16.34 0.00 -18.18
N ARG A 77 16.91 1.09 -17.64
CA ARG A 77 18.30 1.47 -17.93
C ARG A 77 19.31 0.46 -17.39
N LYS A 78 19.04 -0.13 -16.22
CA LYS A 78 19.93 -1.08 -15.54
C LYS A 78 19.80 -2.51 -16.05
N PHE A 79 18.57 -2.98 -16.28
CA PHE A 79 18.27 -4.37 -16.61
C PHE A 79 17.76 -4.61 -18.03
N GLY A 80 17.65 -3.55 -18.85
CA GLY A 80 17.06 -3.65 -20.18
C GLY A 80 15.58 -4.06 -20.10
N SER A 81 15.16 -4.98 -20.95
CA SER A 81 13.78 -5.46 -21.02
C SER A 81 13.52 -6.76 -20.25
N VAL A 82 14.53 -7.32 -19.58
CA VAL A 82 14.49 -8.68 -19.00
C VAL A 82 13.34 -8.86 -18.02
N TYR A 83 13.01 -7.82 -17.25
CA TYR A 83 11.99 -7.87 -16.19
C TYR A 83 10.76 -7.02 -16.51
N ASN A 84 10.55 -6.66 -17.78
CA ASN A 84 9.45 -5.76 -18.17
C ASN A 84 8.07 -6.33 -17.82
N LEU A 85 7.87 -7.65 -17.97
CA LEU A 85 6.59 -8.29 -17.68
C LEU A 85 6.18 -8.07 -16.22
N PHE A 86 7.11 -8.31 -15.29
CA PHE A 86 6.89 -8.07 -13.88
C PHE A 86 6.64 -6.59 -13.58
N TRP A 87 7.54 -5.70 -14.04
CA TRP A 87 7.49 -4.29 -13.67
C TRP A 87 6.29 -3.55 -14.25
N ASN A 88 5.84 -3.90 -15.45
CA ASN A 88 4.61 -3.35 -16.03
C ASN A 88 3.40 -3.67 -15.13
N SER A 89 3.29 -4.91 -14.67
CA SER A 89 2.22 -5.30 -13.73
C SER A 89 2.40 -4.65 -12.35
N TYR A 90 3.62 -4.61 -11.82
CA TYR A 90 3.93 -3.98 -10.53
C TYR A 90 3.53 -2.50 -10.51
N LEU A 91 3.94 -1.72 -11.53
CA LEU A 91 3.63 -0.29 -11.62
C LEU A 91 2.13 -0.04 -11.84
N LYS A 92 1.46 -0.91 -12.61
CA LYS A 92 0.00 -0.85 -12.78
C LYS A 92 -0.72 -1.00 -11.44
N GLU A 93 -0.27 -1.91 -10.59
CA GLU A 93 -0.83 -2.13 -9.25
C GLU A 93 -0.38 -1.07 -8.23
N LEU A 94 0.75 -0.41 -8.44
CA LEU A 94 1.23 0.68 -7.57
C LEU A 94 0.34 1.92 -7.67
N ARG A 95 -0.20 2.22 -8.86
CA ARG A 95 -1.10 3.36 -9.09
C ARG A 95 -2.33 3.37 -8.16
N PRO A 96 -3.15 2.30 -8.04
CA PRO A 96 -4.26 2.29 -7.10
C PRO A 96 -3.80 2.34 -5.63
N ILE A 97 -2.60 1.86 -5.29
CA ILE A 97 -2.02 2.04 -3.94
C ILE A 97 -1.79 3.53 -3.66
N ASP A 98 -1.19 4.27 -4.60
CA ASP A 98 -0.95 5.71 -4.46
C ASP A 98 -2.26 6.51 -4.34
N ILE A 99 -3.30 6.14 -5.10
CA ILE A 99 -4.63 6.73 -4.98
C ILE A 99 -5.21 6.45 -3.60
N LYS A 100 -5.22 5.18 -3.17
CA LYS A 100 -5.75 4.76 -1.87
C LYS A 100 -5.04 5.46 -0.72
N ARG A 101 -3.72 5.67 -0.82
CA ARG A 101 -2.97 6.45 0.17
C ARG A 101 -3.51 7.86 0.35
N ASN A 102 -3.82 8.55 -0.75
CA ASN A 102 -4.41 9.89 -0.67
C ASN A 102 -5.78 9.85 -0.01
N GLU A 103 -6.58 8.82 -0.25
CA GLU A 103 -7.86 8.60 0.44
C GLU A 103 -7.63 8.41 1.95
N VAL A 104 -6.74 7.50 2.36
CA VAL A 104 -6.40 7.24 3.77
C VAL A 104 -5.93 8.51 4.49
N VAL A 105 -5.14 9.36 3.82
CA VAL A 105 -4.59 10.58 4.43
C VAL A 105 -5.60 11.73 4.45
N HIS A 106 -6.34 11.95 3.38
CA HIS A 106 -7.12 13.18 3.20
C HIS A 106 -8.62 13.04 3.44
N TRP A 107 -9.15 11.82 3.58
CA TRP A 107 -10.56 11.63 3.90
C TRP A 107 -10.86 11.91 5.38
N ASN A 108 -12.09 12.32 5.64
CA ASN A 108 -12.56 12.67 6.97
C ASN A 108 -13.14 11.43 7.68
N MET A 109 -12.94 11.35 8.99
CA MET A 109 -13.55 10.31 9.81
C MET A 109 -14.99 10.70 10.14
N ILE A 110 -15.93 9.81 9.83
CA ILE A 110 -17.37 10.04 9.97
C ILE A 110 -17.95 9.04 10.96
N THR A 111 -18.58 9.57 12.01
CA THR A 111 -19.35 8.78 12.98
C THR A 111 -20.76 8.55 12.44
N LEU A 112 -21.14 7.29 12.29
CA LEU A 112 -22.51 6.87 11.97
C LEU A 112 -23.15 6.27 13.22
N ILE A 113 -24.38 6.69 13.50
CA ILE A 113 -25.18 6.17 14.61
C ILE A 113 -26.32 5.37 13.98
N GLY A 114 -26.32 4.06 14.22
CA GLY A 114 -27.36 3.13 13.76
C GLY A 114 -27.92 2.28 14.88
N ASP A 115 -28.86 1.41 14.53
CA ASP A 115 -29.51 0.50 15.48
C ASP A 115 -28.50 -0.45 16.17
N ASP A 116 -27.45 -0.82 15.43
CA ASP A 116 -26.33 -1.67 15.85
C ASP A 116 -25.24 -0.90 16.64
N GLY A 117 -25.44 0.39 16.87
CA GLY A 117 -24.52 1.24 17.65
C GLY A 117 -23.76 2.26 16.80
N VAL A 118 -22.59 2.65 17.31
CA VAL A 118 -21.71 3.64 16.69
C VAL A 118 -20.73 2.92 15.76
N SER A 119 -20.64 3.36 14.51
CA SER A 119 -19.62 2.90 13.56
C SER A 119 -18.86 4.08 12.96
N LEU A 120 -17.62 3.82 12.54
CA LEU A 120 -16.75 4.83 11.97
C LEU A 120 -16.22 4.40 10.61
N GLN A 121 -16.11 5.37 9.73
CA GLN A 121 -15.61 5.16 8.37
C GLN A 121 -14.99 6.43 7.81
N LEU A 122 -14.07 6.27 6.85
CA LEU A 122 -13.51 7.39 6.11
C LEU A 122 -14.39 7.74 4.91
N ARG A 123 -14.62 9.03 4.67
CA ARG A 123 -15.32 9.53 3.46
C ARG A 123 -14.63 10.74 2.83
N PRO A 124 -14.81 10.97 1.51
CA PRO A 124 -14.28 12.14 0.82
C PRO A 124 -14.67 13.46 1.51
N PRO A 125 -13.78 14.46 1.54
CA PRO A 125 -14.02 15.71 2.27
C PRO A 125 -15.14 16.58 1.69
N ASN A 126 -15.60 16.33 0.47
CA ASN A 126 -16.70 17.09 -0.15
C ASN A 126 -18.07 16.61 0.35
N PHE A 127 -18.43 17.01 1.57
CA PHE A 127 -19.69 16.63 2.23
C PHE A 127 -20.95 17.00 1.44
N ALA A 128 -20.93 18.14 0.73
CA ALA A 128 -22.10 18.64 0.01
C ALA A 128 -22.50 17.77 -1.20
N GLY A 129 -21.59 16.94 -1.70
CA GLY A 129 -21.84 16.05 -2.82
C GLY A 129 -22.12 14.60 -2.44
N TRP A 130 -22.41 14.32 -1.17
CA TRP A 130 -22.63 12.95 -0.73
C TRP A 130 -24.01 12.42 -1.10
N ASP A 131 -24.03 11.16 -1.48
CA ASP A 131 -25.18 10.35 -1.85
C ASP A 131 -24.99 8.89 -1.38
N GLU A 132 -25.92 8.02 -1.75
CA GLU A 132 -25.87 6.58 -1.42
C GLU A 132 -24.67 5.84 -2.05
N ASN A 133 -24.07 6.40 -3.10
CA ASN A 133 -22.95 5.81 -3.84
C ASN A 133 -21.59 6.39 -3.42
N THR A 134 -21.58 7.29 -2.44
CA THR A 134 -20.36 7.96 -2.00
C THR A 134 -19.37 6.94 -1.45
N PRO A 135 -18.14 6.89 -2.00
CA PRO A 135 -17.12 5.95 -1.54
C PRO A 135 -16.85 6.08 -0.04
N GLN A 136 -16.59 4.95 0.60
CA GLN A 136 -16.20 4.88 2.01
C GLN A 136 -15.07 3.87 2.20
N LEU A 137 -14.23 4.09 3.20
CA LEU A 137 -13.26 3.09 3.67
C LEU A 137 -13.60 2.67 5.09
N LEU A 138 -13.73 1.37 5.26
CA LEU A 138 -13.89 0.68 6.53
C LEU A 138 -12.52 0.27 7.08
N ASP A 139 -12.51 -0.27 8.30
CA ASP A 139 -11.26 -0.78 8.88
C ASP A 139 -10.65 -1.93 8.04
N SER A 140 -11.49 -2.76 7.41
CA SER A 140 -11.07 -3.90 6.60
C SER A 140 -10.35 -3.44 5.33
N ASP A 141 -10.79 -2.32 4.73
CA ASP A 141 -10.13 -1.71 3.57
C ASP A 141 -8.74 -1.20 3.93
N LEU A 142 -8.60 -0.63 5.13
CA LEU A 142 -7.33 -0.15 5.65
C LEU A 142 -6.38 -1.33 5.94
N VAL A 143 -6.88 -2.44 6.47
CA VAL A 143 -6.11 -3.67 6.66
C VAL A 143 -5.63 -4.25 5.33
N ALA A 144 -6.53 -4.38 4.35
CA ALA A 144 -6.16 -4.84 3.01
C ALA A 144 -5.11 -3.91 2.35
N PHE A 145 -5.23 -2.60 2.55
CA PHE A 145 -4.25 -1.63 2.09
C PHE A 145 -2.88 -1.80 2.76
N MET A 146 -2.83 -2.02 4.08
CA MET A 146 -1.59 -2.32 4.81
C MET A 146 -0.89 -3.56 4.26
N GLU A 147 -1.64 -4.65 4.07
CA GLU A 147 -1.13 -5.91 3.57
C GLU A 147 -0.58 -5.76 2.14
N LYS A 148 -1.32 -5.05 1.27
CA LYS A 148 -0.87 -4.75 -0.09
C LYS A 148 0.42 -3.93 -0.09
N CYS A 149 0.52 -2.88 0.73
CA CYS A 149 1.76 -2.12 0.88
C CYS A 149 2.92 -3.01 1.34
N GLY A 150 2.69 -3.88 2.32
CA GLY A 150 3.70 -4.81 2.82
C GLY A 150 4.18 -5.80 1.76
N VAL A 151 3.27 -6.37 0.97
CA VAL A 151 3.62 -7.26 -0.16
C VAL A 151 4.45 -6.52 -1.20
N PHE A 152 4.03 -5.33 -1.63
CA PHE A 152 4.72 -4.57 -2.66
C PHE A 152 6.10 -4.07 -2.20
N GLY A 153 6.24 -3.68 -0.94
CA GLY A 153 7.52 -3.31 -0.35
C GLY A 153 8.49 -4.49 -0.30
N ARG A 154 8.00 -5.68 0.13
CA ARG A 154 8.80 -6.91 0.12
C ARG A 154 9.23 -7.29 -1.30
N LEU A 155 8.34 -7.23 -2.29
CA LEU A 155 8.68 -7.53 -3.69
C LEU A 155 9.80 -6.61 -4.20
N ALA A 156 9.73 -5.29 -3.94
CA ALA A 156 10.78 -4.36 -4.33
C ALA A 156 12.13 -4.67 -3.65
N ASN A 157 12.10 -4.97 -2.34
CA ASN A 157 13.31 -5.36 -1.61
C ASN A 157 13.90 -6.67 -2.14
N MET A 158 13.07 -7.68 -2.39
CA MET A 158 13.52 -8.98 -2.89
C MET A 158 14.07 -8.88 -4.31
N PHE A 159 13.51 -8.00 -5.16
CA PHE A 159 14.09 -7.71 -6.46
C PHE A 159 15.51 -7.15 -6.31
N HIS A 160 15.71 -6.16 -5.44
CA HIS A 160 17.04 -5.64 -5.15
C HIS A 160 17.97 -6.76 -4.66
N LEU A 161 17.60 -7.52 -3.63
CA LEU A 161 18.45 -8.58 -3.08
C LEU A 161 18.80 -9.64 -4.13
N ALA A 162 17.82 -10.12 -4.90
CA ALA A 162 18.02 -11.17 -5.90
C ALA A 162 18.93 -10.74 -7.06
N THR A 163 18.98 -9.45 -7.37
CA THR A 163 19.77 -8.90 -8.48
C THR A 163 21.11 -8.30 -8.05
N SER A 164 21.37 -8.18 -6.74
CA SER A 164 22.60 -7.55 -6.22
C SER A 164 23.40 -8.41 -5.25
N ILE A 165 22.76 -9.13 -4.34
CA ILE A 165 23.40 -9.74 -3.16
C ILE A 165 23.34 -11.26 -3.24
N MET A 166 22.18 -11.81 -3.60
CA MET A 166 21.98 -13.26 -3.68
C MET A 166 22.78 -13.85 -4.84
N THR A 167 23.26 -15.08 -4.68
CA THR A 167 24.03 -15.78 -5.72
C THR A 167 23.51 -17.18 -5.97
N GLY A 168 23.68 -17.65 -7.21
CA GLY A 168 23.39 -19.03 -7.60
C GLY A 168 21.96 -19.47 -7.26
N ALA A 169 21.85 -20.60 -6.54
CA ALA A 169 20.59 -21.26 -6.26
C ALA A 169 19.62 -20.45 -5.38
N GLU A 170 20.11 -19.53 -4.55
CA GLU A 170 19.28 -18.71 -3.68
C GLU A 170 18.51 -17.63 -4.45
N ALA A 171 19.17 -17.01 -5.44
CA ALA A 171 18.58 -15.95 -6.25
C ALA A 171 17.55 -16.51 -7.25
N GLN A 172 17.78 -17.73 -7.75
CA GLN A 172 17.08 -18.27 -8.90
C GLN A 172 15.54 -18.27 -8.77
N PRO A 173 14.93 -18.72 -7.65
CA PRO A 173 13.47 -18.70 -7.50
C PRO A 173 12.88 -17.28 -7.62
N TRP A 174 13.59 -16.27 -7.12
CA TRP A 174 13.17 -14.88 -7.21
C TRP A 174 13.33 -14.34 -8.62
N LEU A 175 14.47 -14.61 -9.27
CA LEU A 175 14.72 -14.17 -10.64
C LEU A 175 13.69 -14.74 -11.61
N ASP A 176 13.20 -15.95 -11.37
CA ASP A 176 12.14 -16.54 -12.20
C ASP A 176 10.79 -15.87 -11.95
N VAL A 177 10.43 -15.56 -10.70
CA VAL A 177 9.25 -14.74 -10.39
C VAL A 177 9.29 -13.40 -11.10
N PHE A 178 10.45 -12.72 -11.13
CA PHE A 178 10.57 -11.39 -11.73
C PHE A 178 10.59 -11.39 -13.26
N LYS A 179 10.67 -12.55 -13.91
CA LYS A 179 10.54 -12.67 -15.37
C LYS A 179 9.08 -12.80 -15.82
N GLU A 180 8.17 -13.15 -14.92
CA GLU A 180 6.76 -13.35 -15.21
C GLU A 180 5.94 -12.10 -14.86
N PRO A 181 4.74 -11.91 -15.45
CA PRO A 181 3.82 -10.87 -15.02
C PRO A 181 3.44 -11.03 -13.54
N LEU A 182 3.52 -9.95 -12.75
CA LEU A 182 3.04 -9.97 -11.37
C LEU A 182 1.52 -10.24 -11.34
N VAL A 183 1.11 -11.21 -10.54
CA VAL A 183 -0.28 -11.51 -10.20
C VAL A 183 -0.52 -11.14 -8.73
N TYR A 184 -1.59 -10.38 -8.46
CA TYR A 184 -2.02 -10.04 -7.11
C TYR A 184 -3.52 -10.35 -6.94
N PRO A 185 -3.95 -11.01 -5.85
CA PRO A 185 -3.15 -11.56 -4.74
C PRO A 185 -2.09 -12.58 -5.17
N LEU A 186 -1.04 -12.76 -4.37
CA LEU A 186 0.06 -13.65 -4.71
C LEU A 186 -0.43 -15.12 -4.71
N PRO A 187 -0.13 -15.91 -5.76
CA PRO A 187 -0.59 -17.28 -5.84
C PRO A 187 0.08 -18.18 -4.79
N ASP A 188 -0.57 -19.31 -4.49
CA ASP A 188 -0.03 -20.31 -3.56
C ASP A 188 1.30 -20.87 -4.04
N GLY A 189 2.28 -20.89 -3.15
CA GLY A 189 3.65 -21.33 -3.47
C GLY A 189 4.55 -20.21 -3.99
N HIS A 190 4.04 -18.98 -4.11
CA HIS A 190 4.92 -17.83 -4.27
C HIS A 190 5.91 -17.74 -3.09
N PRO A 191 7.17 -17.32 -3.27
CA PRO A 191 8.15 -17.25 -2.16
C PRO A 191 7.71 -16.40 -0.94
N LEU A 192 6.83 -15.40 -1.16
CA LEU A 192 6.18 -14.60 -0.09
C LEU A 192 4.84 -15.17 0.41
N ASN A 193 4.33 -16.25 -0.19
CA ASN A 193 3.11 -16.95 0.21
C ASN A 193 3.36 -18.48 0.15
N PRO A 194 4.27 -19.00 1.00
CA PRO A 194 4.61 -20.42 0.99
C PRO A 194 3.39 -21.24 1.41
N ARG A 195 3.21 -22.41 0.79
CA ARG A 195 2.15 -23.35 1.22
C ARG A 195 2.42 -23.77 2.67
N PRO A 196 1.38 -23.95 3.49
CA PRO A 196 1.54 -24.57 4.79
C PRO A 196 2.23 -25.92 4.61
N THR A 197 3.39 -26.12 5.23
CA THR A 197 4.00 -27.44 5.31
C THR A 197 3.08 -28.31 6.15
N THR A 198 2.45 -29.31 5.54
CA THR A 198 1.71 -30.34 6.29
C THR A 198 2.67 -30.95 7.33
N PRO A 199 2.32 -30.93 8.62
CA PRO A 199 3.17 -31.48 9.68
C PRO A 199 3.37 -32.99 9.56
#